data_AF-A0A255EES2-F1
#
_entry.id   AF-A0A255EES2-F1
#
_cell.length_a   1.000
_cell.length_b   1.000
_cell.length_c   1.000
_cell.angle_alpha   90.00
_cell.angle_beta   90.00
_cell.angle_gamma   90.00
#
_symmetry.space_group_name_H-M   'P 1'
#
loop_
_entity.id
_entity.type
_entity.pdbx_description
1 polymer ?
#
loop_
_entity_poly.entity_id
_entity_poly.type
_entity_poly.pdbx_seq_one_letter_code
_entity_poly.pdbx_strand_id
1 'polypeptide(L)'
;MMTTPDPRRLQADIPAHVDACADALTNMFTFLDDELQAMHADDIRLHLAACEPCMDAFEMETAIREAVRRSCAAQAPKSLRVRITQIRIQTD
;
A
#
# COMPACT_ATOMS: atom_id res chain seq x y z
N MET A 1 -16.89 33.54 -18.68
CA MET A 1 -16.19 32.72 -17.68
C MET A 1 -16.40 31.26 -18.03
N MET A 2 -15.52 30.68 -18.85
CA MET A 2 -15.49 29.23 -19.04
C MET A 2 -14.46 28.71 -18.03
N THR A 3 -14.92 28.16 -16.92
CA THR A 3 -14.03 27.44 -16.00
C THR A 3 -13.48 26.26 -16.78
N THR A 4 -12.17 26.25 -17.07
CA THR A 4 -11.50 25.07 -17.60
C THR A 4 -11.77 23.90 -16.66
N PRO A 5 -12.27 22.75 -17.15
CA PRO A 5 -12.51 21.60 -16.29
C PRO A 5 -11.19 21.18 -15.66
N ASP A 6 -11.22 20.85 -14.36
CA ASP A 6 -10.07 20.26 -13.69
C ASP A 6 -9.71 18.96 -14.45
N PRO A 7 -8.50 18.82 -15.01
CA PRO A 7 -8.11 17.61 -15.73
C PRO A 7 -8.30 16.34 -14.88
N ARG A 8 -8.26 16.45 -13.54
CA ARG A 8 -8.56 15.32 -12.62
C ARG A 8 -10.01 14.86 -12.70
N ARG A 9 -10.97 15.77 -12.95
CA ARG A 9 -12.37 15.39 -13.19
C ARG A 9 -12.55 14.62 -14.50
N LEU A 10 -11.74 14.96 -15.51
CA LEU A 10 -11.82 14.27 -16.81
C LEU A 10 -11.23 12.85 -16.74
N GLN A 11 -10.22 12.63 -15.90
CA GLN A 11 -9.64 11.29 -15.66
C GLN A 11 -10.65 10.35 -14.96
N ALA A 12 -11.47 10.89 -14.04
CA ALA A 12 -12.44 10.12 -13.26
C ALA A 12 -13.60 9.53 -14.09
N ASP A 13 -13.84 10.05 -15.29
CA ASP A 13 -14.95 9.61 -16.16
C ASP A 13 -14.53 8.57 -17.23
N ILE A 14 -13.25 8.14 -17.24
CA ILE A 14 -12.75 7.11 -18.16
C ILE A 14 -12.97 5.73 -17.52
N PRO A 15 -13.72 4.80 -18.15
CA PRO A 15 -14.00 3.48 -17.56
C PRO A 15 -12.75 2.72 -17.10
N ALA A 16 -11.70 2.73 -17.92
CA ALA A 16 -10.42 2.08 -17.59
C ALA A 16 -9.72 2.69 -16.36
N HIS A 17 -9.90 3.99 -16.09
CA HIS A 17 -9.36 4.63 -14.89
C HIS A 17 -10.17 4.24 -13.65
N VAL A 18 -11.51 4.21 -13.77
CA VAL A 18 -12.40 3.79 -12.67
C VAL A 18 -12.10 2.36 -12.24
N ASP A 19 -11.93 1.44 -13.20
CA ASP A 19 -11.59 0.05 -12.92
C ASP A 19 -10.22 -0.07 -12.24
N ALA A 20 -9.22 0.70 -12.69
CA ALA A 20 -7.89 0.71 -12.08
C ALA A 20 -7.90 1.28 -10.65
N CYS A 21 -8.69 2.34 -10.38
CA CYS A 21 -8.88 2.86 -9.02
C CYS A 21 -9.55 1.83 -8.13
N ALA A 22 -10.60 1.16 -8.62
CA ALA A 22 -11.30 0.13 -7.87
C ALA A 22 -10.37 -1.04 -7.53
N ASP A 23 -9.52 -1.45 -8.48
CA ASP A 23 -8.53 -2.52 -8.29
C ASP A 23 -7.46 -2.12 -7.26
N ALA A 24 -6.89 -0.92 -7.38
CA ALA A 24 -5.89 -0.41 -6.43
C ALA A 24 -6.44 -0.30 -5.00
N LEU A 25 -7.67 0.21 -4.83
CA LEU A 25 -8.33 0.32 -3.53
C LEU A 25 -8.69 -1.07 -2.96
N THR A 26 -9.14 -1.99 -3.80
CA THR A 26 -9.49 -3.36 -3.38
C THR A 26 -8.26 -4.13 -2.89
N ASN A 27 -7.12 -3.97 -3.56
CA ASN A 27 -5.89 -4.68 -3.25
C ASN A 27 -4.93 -3.90 -2.34
N MET A 28 -5.34 -2.73 -1.82
CA MET A 28 -4.50 -1.82 -1.04
C MET A 28 -3.83 -2.51 0.16
N PHE A 29 -4.57 -3.30 0.93
CA PHE A 29 -4.01 -3.99 2.10
C PHE A 29 -3.06 -5.11 1.71
N THR A 30 -3.43 -5.92 0.72
CA THR A 30 -2.58 -6.99 0.17
C THR A 30 -1.27 -6.41 -0.40
N PHE A 31 -1.35 -5.24 -1.03
CA PHE A 31 -0.19 -4.49 -1.49
C PHE A 31 0.68 -4.01 -0.33
N LEU A 32 0.08 -3.42 0.71
CA LEU A 32 0.78 -2.95 1.92
C LEU A 32 1.43 -4.07 2.75
N ASP A 33 0.90 -5.28 2.64
CA ASP A 33 1.41 -6.47 3.34
C ASP A 33 2.46 -7.24 2.50
N ASP A 34 2.82 -6.74 1.31
CA ASP A 34 3.72 -7.42 0.34
C ASP A 34 3.21 -8.82 -0.10
N GLU A 35 1.89 -9.02 -0.12
CA GLU A 35 1.24 -10.31 -0.44
C GLU A 35 0.76 -10.40 -1.91
N LEU A 36 1.00 -9.36 -2.71
CA LEU A 36 0.68 -9.36 -4.13
C LEU A 36 1.77 -10.00 -4.99
N GLN A 37 1.35 -10.61 -6.10
CA GLN A 37 2.26 -11.05 -7.14
C GLN A 37 3.03 -9.85 -7.71
N ALA A 38 4.32 -10.03 -8.00
CA ALA A 38 5.23 -8.93 -8.36
C ALA A 38 4.69 -8.05 -9.51
N MET A 39 4.19 -8.68 -10.58
CA MET A 39 3.59 -7.97 -11.73
C MET A 39 2.39 -7.11 -11.31
N HIS A 40 1.51 -7.65 -10.46
CA HIS A 40 0.31 -6.94 -10.00
C HIS A 40 0.67 -5.78 -9.05
N ALA A 41 1.72 -5.96 -8.24
CA ALA A 41 2.24 -4.92 -7.39
C ALA A 41 2.87 -3.78 -8.22
N ASP A 42 3.49 -4.08 -9.37
CA ASP A 42 4.00 -3.06 -10.31
C ASP A 42 2.85 -2.22 -10.87
N ASP A 43 1.74 -2.85 -11.27
CA ASP A 43 0.55 -2.16 -11.79
C ASP A 43 -0.06 -1.20 -10.76
N ILE A 44 -0.20 -1.65 -9.51
CA ILE A 44 -0.70 -0.78 -8.41
C ILE A 44 0.27 0.36 -8.13
N ARG A 45 1.58 0.12 -8.10
CA ARG A 45 2.58 1.19 -7.90
C ARG A 45 2.49 2.25 -8.99
N LEU A 46 2.33 1.83 -10.25
CA LEU A 46 2.16 2.74 -11.37
C LEU A 46 0.87 3.57 -11.22
N HIS A 47 -0.24 2.93 -10.83
CA HIS A 47 -1.50 3.64 -10.61
C HIS A 47 -1.41 4.65 -9.47
N LEU A 48 -0.88 4.27 -8.30
CA LEU A 48 -0.69 5.19 -7.17
C LEU A 48 0.16 6.40 -7.55
N ALA A 49 1.23 6.21 -8.32
CA ALA A 49 2.08 7.31 -8.79
C ALA A 49 1.37 8.28 -9.75
N ALA A 50 0.29 7.84 -10.41
CA ALA A 50 -0.44 8.62 -11.40
C ALA A 50 -1.81 9.15 -10.90
N CYS A 51 -2.33 8.63 -9.79
CA CYS A 51 -3.66 8.92 -9.27
C CYS A 51 -3.61 9.46 -7.85
N GLU A 52 -3.71 10.78 -7.71
CA GLU A 52 -3.66 11.46 -6.40
C GLU A 52 -4.74 10.98 -5.41
N PRO A 53 -6.01 10.77 -5.79
CA PRO A 53 -7.00 10.22 -4.86
C PRO A 53 -6.64 8.85 -4.28
N CYS A 54 -6.01 7.98 -5.08
CA CYS A 54 -5.56 6.68 -4.60
C CYS A 54 -4.28 6.80 -3.77
N MET A 55 -3.39 7.74 -4.10
CA MET A 55 -2.23 8.07 -3.26
C MET A 55 -2.67 8.60 -1.89
N ASP A 56 -3.64 9.51 -1.82
CA ASP A 56 -4.18 10.02 -0.56
C ASP A 56 -4.73 8.89 0.33
N ALA A 57 -5.45 7.94 -0.27
CA ALA A 57 -5.94 6.76 0.43
C ALA A 57 -4.79 5.89 0.95
N PHE A 58 -3.76 5.65 0.13
CA PHE A 58 -2.55 4.91 0.52
C PHE A 58 -1.79 5.61 1.67
N GLU A 59 -1.60 6.93 1.60
CA GLU A 59 -0.94 7.72 2.64
C GLU A 59 -1.72 7.69 3.96
N MET A 60 -3.06 7.76 3.90
CA MET A 60 -3.90 7.61 5.08
C MET A 60 -3.68 6.23 5.74
N GLU A 61 -3.72 5.15 4.96
CA GLU A 61 -3.58 3.80 5.52
C GLU A 61 -2.17 3.52 6.06
N THR A 62 -1.13 4.00 5.38
CA THR A 62 0.24 3.91 5.88
C THR A 62 0.42 4.70 7.18
N ALA A 63 -0.19 5.89 7.31
CA ALA A 63 -0.16 6.67 8.54
C ALA A 63 -0.86 5.95 9.71
N ILE A 64 -1.99 5.28 9.46
CA ILE A 64 -2.69 4.44 10.44
C ILE A 64 -1.79 3.29 10.89
N ARG A 65 -1.21 2.54 9.93
CA ARG A 65 -0.30 1.42 10.21
C ARG A 65 0.90 1.86 11.05
N GLU A 66 1.49 3.01 10.74
CA GLU A 66 2.58 3.59 11.52
C GLU A 66 2.14 3.98 12.94
N ALA A 67 0.95 4.56 13.10
CA ALA A 67 0.40 4.88 14.42
C ALA A 67 0.20 3.63 15.28
N VAL A 68 -0.33 2.54 14.70
CA VAL A 68 -0.49 1.24 15.36
C VAL A 68 0.88 0.67 15.75
N ARG A 69 1.83 0.65 14.80
CA ARG A 69 3.19 0.13 15.04
C ARG A 69 3.88 0.85 16.20
N ARG A 70 3.79 2.18 16.27
CA ARG A 70 4.35 2.97 17.39
C ARG A 70 3.69 2.65 18.72
N SER A 71 2.38 2.41 18.72
CA SER A 71 1.62 2.13 19.94
C SER A 71 1.82 0.70 20.47
N CYS A 72 2.17 -0.23 19.59
CA CYS A 72 2.27 -1.66 19.90
C CYS A 72 3.71 -2.23 19.82
N ALA A 73 4.73 -1.36 19.71
CA ALA A 73 6.14 -1.76 19.66
C ALA A 73 6.66 -2.22 21.04
N ALA A 74 6.25 -3.41 21.48
CA ALA A 74 6.83 -4.06 22.66
C ALA A 74 8.15 -4.75 22.30
N GLN A 75 9.16 -4.65 23.16
CA GLN A 75 10.37 -5.44 22.99
C GLN A 75 10.08 -6.92 23.23
N ALA A 76 10.46 -7.77 22.26
CA ALA A 76 10.44 -9.21 22.42
C ALA A 76 11.24 -9.65 23.67
N PRO A 77 10.78 -10.64 24.45
CA PRO A 77 11.53 -11.13 25.61
C PRO A 77 12.95 -11.59 25.26
N LYS A 78 13.91 -11.38 26.16
CA LYS A 78 15.32 -11.78 25.95
C LYS A 78 15.45 -13.27 25.61
N SER A 79 14.67 -14.13 26.26
CA SER A 79 14.65 -15.57 26.02
C SER A 79 14.28 -15.93 24.58
N LEU A 80 13.31 -15.23 23.99
CA LEU A 80 12.90 -15.45 22.60
C LEU A 80 14.01 -15.00 21.63
N ARG A 81 14.63 -13.83 21.88
CA ARG A 81 15.73 -13.34 21.05
C ARG A 81 16.93 -14.29 21.02
N VAL A 82 17.34 -14.80 22.20
CA VAL A 82 18.43 -15.79 22.31
C VAL A 82 18.10 -17.05 21.50
N ARG A 83 16.87 -17.57 21.64
CA ARG A 83 16.44 -18.75 20.88
C ARG A 83 16.49 -18.52 19.37
N ILE A 84 15.99 -17.38 18.89
CA ILE A 84 16.01 -17.04 17.45
C ILE A 84 17.44 -16.96 16.92
N THR A 85 18.37 -16.34 17.65
CA THR A 85 19.79 -16.25 17.21
C THR A 85 20.50 -17.60 17.15
N GLN A 86 19.96 -18.63 17.80
CA GLN A 86 20.49 -19.99 17.77
C GLN A 86 19.88 -20.84 16.65
N ILE A 87 18.79 -20.37 16.01
CA ILE A 87 18.17 -21.05 14.87
C ILE A 87 19.06 -20.80 13.64
N ARG A 88 19.57 -21.88 13.04
CA ARG A 88 20.25 -21.83 11.74
C ARG A 88 19.18 -21.93 10.66
N ILE A 89 18.92 -20.84 9.95
CA ILE A 89 18.09 -20.88 8.75
C ILE A 89 18.94 -21.56 7.67
N GLN A 90 18.65 -22.82 7.36
CA GLN A 90 19.20 -23.48 6.17
C GLN A 90 18.45 -22.91 4.98
N THR A 91 19.18 -22.20 4.12
CA THR A 91 18.70 -21.77 2.81
C THR A 91 19.34 -22.74 1.82
N ASP A 92 18.55 -23.73 1.38
CA ASP A 92 18.85 -24.54 0.18
C ASP A 92 18.50 -23.74 -1.07
#